data_AF-A0A0N4X921-F1
#
_entry.id   AF-A0A0N4X921-F1
#
_cell.length_a   1.000
_cell.length_b   1.000
_cell.length_c   1.000
_cell.angle_alpha   90.00
_cell.angle_beta   90.00
_cell.angle_gamma   90.00
#
_symmetry.space_group_name_H-M   'P 1'
#
loop_
_entity.id
_entity.type
_entity.pdbx_description
1 polymer ?
#
loop_
_entity_poly.entity_id
_entity_poly.type
_entity_poly.pdbx_seq_one_letter_code
_entity_poly.pdbx_strand_id
1 'polypeptide(L)'
;MMEGLGIQVTCLLFWGLYAINPELVMPEWIASLIPRWLNHVTHTLPILYIGLEQYLFSREGVSHRNSALMALMHTTIYYAIVYIVRIVDGYWLYPVFELLSVGHHFVAFIVSTLGYYLLIRLSIALSKYLSG
;
A
#
# COMPACT_ATOMS: atom_id res chain seq x y z
N MET A 1 -3.56 -13.38 5.94
CA MET A 1 -2.42 -13.47 5.00
C MET A 1 -2.38 -12.31 4.00
N MET A 2 -3.52 -11.90 3.40
CA MET A 2 -3.55 -10.84 2.36
C MET A 2 -3.59 -9.39 2.90
N GLU A 3 -4.14 -9.17 4.09
CA GLU A 3 -4.40 -7.82 4.59
C GLU A 3 -3.24 -7.25 5.42
N GLY A 4 -2.63 -8.08 6.27
CA GLY A 4 -1.67 -7.58 7.28
C GLY A 4 -0.44 -6.89 6.69
N LEU A 5 0.07 -7.38 5.57
CA LEU A 5 1.32 -6.85 5.04
C LEU A 5 1.13 -5.58 4.20
N GLY A 6 0.07 -5.50 3.39
CA GLY A 6 -0.29 -4.26 2.71
C GLY A 6 -0.49 -3.14 3.73
N ILE A 7 -1.10 -3.47 4.87
CA ILE A 7 -1.27 -2.56 6.00
C ILE A 7 0.07 -2.10 6.60
N GLN A 8 1.07 -2.98 6.76
CA GLN A 8 2.39 -2.56 7.27
C GLN A 8 3.08 -1.56 6.32
N VAL A 9 3.06 -1.83 5.01
CA VAL A 9 3.69 -0.95 4.02
C VAL A 9 2.98 0.41 3.96
N THR A 10 1.65 0.43 3.99
CA THR A 10 0.90 1.71 4.00
C THR A 10 1.12 2.48 5.30
N CYS A 11 1.25 1.81 6.43
CA CYS A 11 1.60 2.45 7.71
C CYS A 11 3.02 3.04 7.69
N LEU A 12 4.01 2.33 7.13
CA LEU A 12 5.38 2.84 6.97
C LEU A 12 5.44 4.03 6.02
N LEU A 13 4.72 3.97 4.90
CA LEU A 13 4.60 5.08 3.97
C LEU A 13 3.95 6.29 4.64
N PHE A 14 2.87 6.09 5.40
CA PHE A 14 2.21 7.15 6.17
C PHE A 14 3.21 7.85 7.09
N TRP A 15 3.92 7.12 7.96
CA TRP A 15 4.86 7.74 8.89
C TRP A 15 6.06 8.39 8.19
N GLY A 16 6.53 7.80 7.08
CA GLY A 16 7.58 8.39 6.27
C GLY A 16 7.17 9.75 5.71
N LEU A 17 5.99 9.84 5.09
CA LEU A 17 5.45 11.10 4.58
C LEU A 17 5.12 12.08 5.70
N TYR A 18 4.52 11.61 6.80
CA TYR A 18 4.18 12.40 7.97
C TYR A 18 5.41 13.05 8.61
N ALA A 19 6.54 12.34 8.66
CA ALA A 19 7.79 12.87 9.18
C ALA A 19 8.44 13.93 8.27
N ILE A 20 8.18 13.88 6.96
CA ILE A 20 8.64 14.89 5.99
C ILE A 20 7.76 16.14 6.11
N ASN A 21 6.46 15.98 5.94
CA ASN A 21 5.46 17.03 6.12
C ASN A 21 4.08 16.38 6.39
N PRO A 22 3.47 16.60 7.58
CA PRO A 22 2.16 16.05 7.92
C PRO A 22 1.05 16.36 6.91
N GLU A 23 1.10 17.51 6.25
CA GLU A 23 0.09 17.93 5.27
C GLU A 23 0.07 17.03 4.02
N LEU A 24 1.14 16.27 3.76
CA LEU A 24 1.22 15.33 2.64
C LEU A 24 0.30 14.13 2.82
N VAL A 25 -0.04 13.79 4.06
CA VAL A 25 -0.95 12.67 4.38
C VAL A 25 -2.28 13.16 4.91
N MET A 26 -2.32 14.33 5.55
CA MET A 26 -3.53 14.87 6.15
C MET A 26 -3.49 16.40 6.27
N PRO A 27 -4.42 17.14 5.64
CA PRO A 27 -4.49 18.59 5.78
C PRO A 27 -4.86 19.01 7.21
N GLU A 28 -4.41 20.21 7.62
CA GLU A 28 -4.49 20.70 9.01
C GLU A 28 -5.91 20.65 9.61
N TRP A 29 -6.94 20.97 8.81
CA TRP A 29 -8.32 20.93 9.28
C TRP A 29 -8.77 19.51 9.66
N ILE A 30 -8.33 18.46 8.94
CA ILE A 30 -8.60 17.07 9.32
C ILE A 30 -7.75 16.71 10.54
N ALA A 31 -6.48 17.13 10.58
CA ALA A 31 -5.60 16.87 11.71
C ALA A 31 -6.16 17.41 13.03
N SER A 32 -6.89 18.52 12.98
CA SER A 32 -7.59 19.10 14.15
C SER A 32 -8.73 18.21 14.69
N LEU A 33 -9.31 17.36 13.84
CA LEU A 33 -10.42 16.47 14.17
C LEU A 33 -9.94 15.10 14.68
N ILE A 34 -8.70 14.70 14.38
CA ILE A 34 -8.16 13.39 14.71
C ILE A 34 -7.23 13.48 15.93
N PRO A 35 -7.63 12.97 17.10
CA PRO A 35 -6.76 12.92 18.27
C PRO A 35 -5.48 12.12 17.98
N ARG A 36 -4.36 12.53 18.58
CA ARG A 36 -3.06 11.86 18.39
C ARG A 36 -3.09 10.37 18.70
N TRP A 37 -3.82 9.95 19.73
CA TRP A 37 -3.95 8.53 20.08
C TRP A 37 -4.64 7.74 18.97
N LEU A 38 -5.68 8.31 18.34
CA LEU A 38 -6.40 7.67 17.25
C LEU A 38 -5.51 7.54 16.01
N ASN A 39 -4.67 8.54 15.75
CA ASN A 39 -3.67 8.48 14.68
C ASN A 39 -2.70 7.30 14.86
N HIS A 40 -2.23 7.05 16.08
CA HIS A 40 -1.39 5.88 16.40
C HIS A 40 -2.15 4.55 16.31
N VAL A 41 -3.43 4.52 16.70
CA VAL A 41 -4.28 3.34 16.52
C VAL A 41 -4.39 2.95 15.06
N THR A 42 -4.52 3.94 14.17
CA THR A 42 -4.68 3.69 12.73
C THR A 42 -3.36 3.34 12.03
N HIS A 43 -2.23 3.92 12.47
CA HIS A 43 -0.97 3.86 11.70
C HIS A 43 0.23 3.22 12.40
N THR A 44 0.18 2.95 13.71
CA THR A 44 1.28 2.28 14.44
C THR A 44 0.85 0.91 14.94
N LEU A 45 -0.34 0.83 15.55
CA LEU A 45 -0.86 -0.42 16.12
C LEU A 45 -0.98 -1.57 15.10
N PRO A 46 -1.35 -1.36 13.82
CA PRO A 46 -1.37 -2.45 12.86
C PRO A 46 0.01 -3.06 12.60
N ILE A 47 1.06 -2.23 12.53
CA ILE A 47 2.43 -2.73 12.39
C ILE A 47 2.76 -3.68 13.55
N LEU A 48 2.45 -3.26 14.78
CA LEU A 48 2.70 -4.06 15.98
C LEU A 48 1.88 -5.35 16.00
N TYR A 49 0.57 -5.27 15.72
CA TYR A 49 -0.33 -6.43 15.79
C TYR A 49 0.04 -7.48 14.74
N ILE A 50 0.23 -7.05 13.49
CA ILE A 50 0.59 -7.97 12.39
C ILE A 50 2.01 -8.48 12.59
N GLY A 51 2.95 -7.66 13.07
CA GLY A 51 4.31 -8.11 13.39
C GLY A 51 4.33 -9.15 14.51
N LEU A 52 3.52 -8.94 15.55
CA LEU A 52 3.35 -9.90 16.65
C LEU A 52 2.67 -11.19 16.17
N GLU A 53 1.64 -11.09 15.33
CA GLU A 53 1.01 -12.26 14.70
C GLU A 53 2.02 -13.08 13.90
N GLN A 54 2.85 -12.42 13.08
CA GLN A 54 3.90 -13.07 12.28
C GLN A 54 4.98 -13.72 13.15
N TYR A 55 5.33 -13.09 14.27
CA TYR A 55 6.31 -13.62 15.21
C TYR A 55 5.77 -14.84 15.97
N LEU A 56 4.54 -14.76 16.49
CA LEU A 56 3.93 -15.83 17.29
C LEU A 56 3.45 -17.01 16.44
N PHE A 57 3.05 -16.76 15.19
CA PHE A 57 2.49 -17.77 14.30
C PHE A 57 3.31 -17.83 13.01
N SER A 58 4.25 -18.78 12.94
CA SER A 58 4.96 -19.09 11.70
C SER A 58 3.98 -19.64 10.67
N ARG A 59 3.74 -18.89 9.60
CA ARG A 59 2.91 -19.32 8.46
C ARG A 59 3.80 -19.54 7.26
N GLU A 60 3.52 -20.60 6.50
CA GLU A 60 4.21 -20.83 5.24
C GLU A 60 4.05 -19.62 4.30
N GLY A 61 5.18 -19.17 3.75
CA GLY A 61 5.20 -18.02 2.85
C GLY A 61 4.41 -18.27 1.56
N VAL A 62 3.89 -17.19 0.96
CA VAL A 62 3.12 -17.27 -0.28
C VAL A 62 4.01 -17.71 -1.45
N SER A 63 3.51 -18.62 -2.29
CA SER A 63 4.22 -19.06 -3.50
C SER A 63 4.45 -17.91 -4.48
N HIS A 64 5.43 -18.03 -5.38
CA HIS A 64 5.71 -17.01 -6.41
C HIS A 64 4.49 -16.75 -7.30
N ARG A 65 3.82 -17.81 -7.75
CA ARG A 65 2.62 -17.71 -8.60
C ARG A 65 1.51 -16.95 -7.90
N ASN A 66 1.24 -17.27 -6.64
CA ASN A 66 0.19 -16.60 -5.87
C ASN A 66 0.57 -15.14 -5.59
N SER A 67 1.86 -14.86 -5.30
CA SER A 67 2.36 -13.48 -5.13
C SER A 67 2.14 -12.63 -6.38
N ALA A 68 2.44 -13.19 -7.57
CA ALA A 68 2.26 -12.50 -8.85
C ALA A 68 0.77 -12.27 -9.18
N LEU A 69 -0.07 -13.28 -8.95
CA LEU A 69 -1.52 -13.15 -9.13
C LEU A 69 -2.11 -12.08 -8.21
N MET A 70 -1.69 -12.06 -6.94
CA MET A 70 -2.12 -11.04 -5.98
C MET A 70 -1.72 -9.64 -6.44
N ALA A 71 -0.48 -9.46 -6.90
CA ALA A 71 -0.01 -8.17 -7.40
C ALA A 71 -0.80 -7.70 -8.63
N LEU A 72 -1.06 -8.60 -9.57
CA LEU A 72 -1.85 -8.31 -10.76
C LEU A 72 -3.30 -7.94 -10.41
N MET A 73 -3.96 -8.73 -9.57
CA MET A 73 -5.34 -8.46 -9.13
C MET A 73 -5.44 -7.11 -8.42
N HIS A 74 -4.55 -6.85 -7.47
CA HIS A 74 -4.56 -5.60 -6.71
C HIS A 74 -4.38 -4.40 -7.63
N THR A 75 -3.35 -4.42 -8.48
CA THR A 75 -3.06 -3.31 -9.40
C THR A 75 -4.19 -3.11 -10.41
N THR A 76 -4.80 -4.20 -10.90
CA THR A 76 -5.94 -4.13 -11.84
C THR A 76 -7.16 -3.49 -11.20
N ILE A 77 -7.55 -3.92 -10.00
CA ILE A 77 -8.69 -3.33 -9.28
C ILE A 77 -8.44 -1.85 -9.01
N TYR A 78 -7.22 -1.50 -8.58
CA TYR A 78 -6.88 -0.12 -8.26
C TYR A 78 -6.89 0.79 -9.49
N TYR A 79 -6.30 0.35 -10.60
CA TYR A 79 -6.37 1.09 -11.86
C TYR A 79 -7.82 1.20 -12.35
N ALA A 80 -8.64 0.15 -12.22
CA ALA A 80 -10.05 0.22 -12.56
C ALA A 80 -10.76 1.35 -11.78
N ILE A 81 -10.49 1.50 -10.48
CA ILE A 81 -11.03 2.61 -9.69
C ILE A 81 -10.56 3.97 -10.23
N VAL A 82 -9.25 4.13 -10.50
CA VAL A 82 -8.70 5.39 -11.06
C VAL A 82 -9.38 5.77 -12.37
N TYR A 83 -9.60 4.80 -13.27
CA TYR A 83 -10.28 5.03 -14.53
C TYR A 83 -11.79 5.27 -14.37
N ILE A 84 -12.45 4.59 -13.44
CA ILE A 84 -13.87 4.82 -13.13
C ILE A 84 -14.05 6.27 -12.65
N VAL A 85 -13.22 6.76 -11.74
CA VAL A 85 -13.25 8.18 -11.28
C VAL A 85 -13.11 9.13 -12.47
N ARG A 86 -12.17 8.85 -13.39
CA ARG A 86 -12.02 9.68 -14.61
C ARG A 86 -13.28 9.69 -15.48
N ILE A 87 -13.92 8.55 -15.66
CA ILE A 87 -15.10 8.42 -16.52
C ILE A 87 -16.34 9.06 -15.86
N VAL A 88 -16.52 8.85 -14.56
CA VAL A 88 -17.71 9.27 -13.81
C VAL A 88 -17.62 10.74 -13.37
N ASP A 89 -16.50 11.13 -12.77
CA ASP A 89 -16.33 12.44 -12.16
C ASP A 89 -15.60 13.44 -13.07
N GLY A 90 -15.02 12.97 -14.17
CA GLY A 90 -14.40 13.82 -15.19
C GLY A 90 -13.00 14.34 -14.82
N TYR A 91 -12.41 13.94 -13.69
CA TYR A 91 -11.04 14.29 -13.30
C TYR A 91 -10.19 13.06 -13.00
N TRP A 92 -8.87 13.17 -13.12
CA TRP A 92 -7.99 12.08 -12.71
C TRP A 92 -7.79 12.08 -11.20
N LEU A 93 -8.00 10.93 -10.57
CA LEU A 93 -7.71 10.73 -9.14
C LEU A 93 -6.28 11.16 -8.78
N TYR A 94 -5.35 10.96 -9.71
CA TYR A 94 -3.97 11.45 -9.63
C TYR A 94 -3.64 12.31 -10.85
N PRO A 95 -3.35 13.62 -10.69
CA PRO A 95 -3.10 14.54 -11.81
C PRO A 95 -1.99 14.10 -12.76
N VAL A 96 -1.02 13.30 -12.30
CA VAL A 96 0.04 12.73 -13.16
C VAL A 96 -0.51 11.95 -14.36
N PHE A 97 -1.68 11.33 -14.24
CA PHE A 97 -2.31 10.59 -15.34
C PHE A 97 -2.83 11.50 -16.47
N GLU A 98 -3.00 12.81 -16.24
CA GLU A 98 -3.30 13.75 -17.32
C GLU A 98 -2.05 14.05 -18.17
N LEU A 99 -0.85 13.89 -17.60
CA LEU A 99 0.42 14.20 -18.25
C LEU A 99 0.96 13.02 -19.09
N LEU A 100 0.42 11.82 -18.88
CA LEU A 100 0.92 10.60 -19.48
C LEU A 100 0.13 10.25 -20.74
N SER A 101 0.82 9.78 -21.77
CA SER A 101 0.14 9.19 -22.93
C SER A 101 -0.43 7.81 -22.58
N VAL A 102 -1.36 7.31 -23.40
CA VAL A 102 -1.95 5.96 -23.23
C VAL A 102 -0.89 4.87 -23.09
N GLY A 103 0.19 4.95 -23.87
CA GLY A 103 1.31 4.01 -23.77
C GLY A 103 2.02 4.09 -22.41
N HIS A 104 2.19 5.29 -21.86
CA HIS A 104 2.79 5.48 -20.54
C HIS A 104 1.87 4.99 -19.42
N HIS A 105 0.54 5.01 -19.58
CA HIS A 105 -0.37 4.40 -18.59
C HIS A 105 -0.15 2.89 -18.49
N PHE A 106 0.04 2.24 -19.65
CA PHE A 106 0.35 0.81 -19.68
C PHE A 106 1.70 0.49 -19.03
N VAL A 107 2.74 1.28 -19.33
CA VAL A 107 4.05 1.13 -18.66
C VAL A 107 3.92 1.33 -17.16
N ALA A 108 3.20 2.37 -16.71
CA ALA A 108 2.97 2.63 -15.30
C ALA A 108 2.25 1.46 -14.62
N PHE A 109 1.27 0.84 -15.28
CA PHE A 109 0.58 -0.35 -14.76
C PHE A 109 1.54 -1.53 -14.56
N ILE A 110 2.42 -1.81 -15.54
CA ILE A 110 3.40 -2.89 -15.45
C ILE A 110 4.41 -2.63 -14.33
N VAL A 111 4.95 -1.41 -14.26
CA VAL A 111 5.90 -1.01 -13.21
C VAL A 111 5.26 -1.12 -11.83
N SER A 112 4.01 -0.67 -11.68
CA SER A 112 3.26 -0.77 -10.42
C SER A 112 3.03 -2.22 -10.01
N THR A 113 2.64 -3.08 -10.96
CA THR A 113 2.44 -4.52 -10.71
C THR A 113 3.73 -5.20 -10.27
N LEU A 114 4.84 -4.92 -10.98
CA LEU A 114 6.16 -5.45 -10.62
C LEU A 114 6.60 -4.95 -9.24
N GLY A 115 6.44 -3.65 -8.97
CA GLY A 115 6.74 -3.05 -7.68
C GLY A 115 5.99 -3.74 -6.54
N TYR A 116 4.67 -3.92 -6.69
CA TYR A 116 3.85 -4.61 -5.69
C TYR A 116 4.25 -6.07 -5.50
N TYR A 117 4.56 -6.79 -6.59
CA TYR A 117 5.09 -8.16 -6.49
C TYR A 117 6.40 -8.19 -5.68
N LEU A 118 7.35 -7.29 -5.98
CA LEU A 118 8.62 -7.22 -5.26
C LEU A 118 8.43 -6.90 -3.78
N LEU A 119 7.46 -6.04 -3.44
CA LEU A 119 7.10 -5.76 -2.04
C LEU A 119 6.57 -7.02 -1.32
N ILE A 120 5.73 -7.83 -1.96
CA ILE A 120 5.29 -9.13 -1.42
C ILE A 120 6.48 -10.08 -1.23
N ARG A 121 7.46 -10.07 -2.15
CA ARG A 121 8.64 -10.94 -2.01
C ARG A 121 9.56 -10.50 -0.89
N LEU A 122 9.79 -9.19 -0.79
CA LEU A 122 10.61 -8.57 0.24
C LEU A 122 10.06 -8.89 1.63
N SER A 123 8.75 -8.80 1.80
CA SER A 123 8.14 -9.09 3.09
C SER A 123 8.23 -10.53 3.52
N ILE A 124 8.08 -11.49 2.61
CA ILE A 124 8.25 -12.91 2.93
C ILE A 124 9.70 -13.16 3.37
N ALA A 125 10.67 -12.49 2.72
CA ALA A 125 12.06 -12.57 3.13
C ALA A 125 12.30 -11.96 4.52
N LEU A 126 11.74 -10.78 4.81
CA LEU A 126 11.82 -10.13 6.13
C LEU A 126 11.15 -10.98 7.21
N SER A 127 9.97 -11.52 6.94
CA SER A 127 9.25 -12.41 7.86
C SER A 127 10.08 -13.63 8.23
N LYS A 128 10.72 -14.29 7.24
CA LYS A 128 11.62 -15.43 7.48
C LYS A 128 12.86 -15.05 8.30
N TYR A 129 13.39 -13.85 8.08
CA TYR A 129 14.55 -13.35 8.82
C TYR A 129 14.21 -13.08 10.30
N LEU A 130 13.03 -12.53 10.57
CA LEU A 130 12.56 -12.19 11.92
C LEU A 130 12.09 -13.41 12.72
N SER A 131 11.63 -14.47 12.03
CA SER A 131 11.15 -15.72 12.65
C SER A 131 12.22 -16.81 12.73
N GLY A 132 13.51 -16.45 12.62
CA GLY A 132 14.64 -17.37 12.64
C GLY A 132 14.70 -18.24 13.90
#